data_AF-Q1M6U6-F1
#
_entry.id   AF-Q1M6U6-F1
#
_cell.length_a   1.000
_cell.length_b   1.000
_cell.length_c   1.000
_cell.angle_alpha   90.00
_cell.angle_beta   90.00
_cell.angle_gamma   90.00
#
_symmetry.space_group_name_H-M   'P 1'
#
loop_
_entity.id
_entity.type
_entity.pdbx_description
1 polymer ?
#
loop_
_entity_poly.entity_id
_entity_poly.type
_entity_poly.pdbx_seq_one_letter_code
_entity_poly.pdbx_strand_id
1 'polypeptide(L)'
;MERFAPANRKRLSAPALRTFLAIADLWGLSEEQRLLMLGYPSRSTYHNWAKQAREHGAFTLDVDTLTRISAVLGIHQALGVLFSDERAGVAWLRAPHQAPVFGGHPPLDIVTNGTQDGLMTVRRFLDGARGGLYMQPNMLDEAFTPYEDADIVFR
;
A
#
# COMPACT_ATOMS: atom_id res chain seq x y z
N MET A 1 16.41 9.92 -19.21
CA MET A 1 16.08 8.96 -18.12
C MET A 1 16.75 9.40 -16.81
N GLU A 2 16.36 10.56 -16.26
CA GLU A 2 17.02 11.11 -15.06
C GLU A 2 16.47 10.49 -13.76
N ARG A 3 15.22 10.01 -13.77
CA ARG A 3 14.52 9.41 -12.63
C ARG A 3 15.28 8.26 -11.96
N PHE A 4 15.96 7.42 -12.73
CA PHE A 4 16.68 6.25 -12.23
C PHE A 4 18.19 6.47 -12.09
N ALA A 5 18.67 7.69 -12.30
CA ALA A 5 20.08 8.02 -12.15
C ALA A 5 20.58 7.66 -10.74
N PRO A 6 21.84 7.19 -10.59
CA PRO A 6 22.40 6.78 -9.30
C PRO A 6 22.26 7.84 -8.20
N ALA A 7 22.47 9.12 -8.54
CA ALA A 7 22.32 10.24 -7.60
C ALA A 7 20.87 10.38 -7.07
N ASN A 8 19.87 10.22 -7.94
CA ASN A 8 18.46 10.26 -7.55
C ASN A 8 18.09 9.06 -6.68
N ARG A 9 18.55 7.86 -7.03
CA ARG A 9 18.32 6.66 -6.20
C ARG A 9 18.94 6.81 -4.81
N LYS A 10 20.19 7.27 -4.72
CA LYS A 10 20.87 7.53 -3.45
C LYS A 10 20.09 8.51 -2.58
N ARG A 11 19.64 9.64 -3.16
CA ARG A 11 18.83 10.65 -2.47
C ARG A 11 17.50 10.09 -1.94
N LEU A 12 16.85 9.21 -2.69
CA LEU A 12 15.55 8.63 -2.34
C LEU A 12 15.65 7.45 -1.35
N SER A 13 16.77 6.72 -1.34
CA SER A 13 16.90 5.43 -0.65
C SER A 13 16.63 5.49 0.86
N ALA A 14 17.37 6.34 1.58
CA ALA A 14 17.23 6.46 3.03
C ALA A 14 15.83 6.92 3.49
N PRO A 15 15.26 8.03 2.97
CA PRO A 15 13.90 8.43 3.36
C PRO A 15 12.84 7.41 2.95
N ALA A 16 12.93 6.82 1.75
CA ALA A 16 11.96 5.82 1.30
C ALA A 16 11.94 4.59 2.21
N LEU A 17 13.12 4.09 2.61
CA LEU A 17 13.19 2.96 3.52
C LEU A 17 12.70 3.30 4.93
N ARG A 18 12.98 4.51 5.46
CA ARG A 18 12.41 4.94 6.74
C ARG A 18 10.88 4.93 6.72
N THR A 19 10.28 5.48 5.66
CA THR A 19 8.82 5.48 5.49
C THR A 19 8.27 4.06 5.36
N PHE A 20 8.93 3.19 4.58
CA PHE A 20 8.56 1.77 4.51
C PHE A 20 8.58 1.11 5.89
N LEU A 21 9.62 1.33 6.70
CA LEU A 21 9.73 0.74 8.04
C LEU A 21 8.59 1.19 8.94
N ALA A 22 8.25 2.49 8.93
CA ALA A 22 7.13 3.01 9.70
C ALA A 22 5.78 2.39 9.28
N ILE A 23 5.54 2.27 7.96
CA ILE A 23 4.35 1.61 7.42
C ILE A 23 4.33 0.12 7.82
N ALA A 24 5.47 -0.56 7.72
CA ALA A 24 5.59 -1.97 8.09
C ALA A 24 5.33 -2.21 9.59
N ASP A 25 5.76 -1.29 10.44
CA ASP A 25 5.47 -1.32 11.88
C ASP A 25 3.97 -1.08 12.14
N LEU A 26 3.38 -0.06 11.51
CA LEU A 26 1.94 0.23 11.59
C LEU A 26 1.08 -0.96 11.13
N TRP A 27 1.47 -1.58 10.02
CA TRP A 27 0.78 -2.74 9.47
C TRP A 27 1.05 -3.99 10.28
N GLY A 28 1.96 -3.99 11.26
CA GLY A 28 2.29 -5.15 12.10
C GLY A 28 2.94 -6.29 11.31
N LEU A 29 3.83 -5.95 10.37
CA LEU A 29 4.50 -6.94 9.51
C LEU A 29 5.63 -7.65 10.23
N SER A 30 5.70 -8.96 10.05
CA SER A 30 6.85 -9.78 10.45
C SER A 30 8.08 -9.43 9.61
N GLU A 31 9.27 -9.79 10.09
CA GLU A 31 10.49 -9.58 9.32
C GLU A 31 10.43 -10.29 7.96
N GLU A 32 9.91 -11.52 7.92
CA GLU A 32 9.79 -12.29 6.67
C GLU A 32 8.91 -11.58 5.64
N GLN A 33 7.78 -11.02 6.08
CA GLN A 33 6.89 -10.24 5.21
C GLN A 33 7.59 -8.97 4.68
N ARG A 34 8.38 -8.30 5.53
CA ARG A 34 9.16 -7.12 5.10
C ARG A 34 10.19 -7.49 4.05
N LEU A 35 10.90 -8.61 4.21
CA LEU A 35 11.85 -9.11 3.21
C LEU A 35 11.14 -9.41 1.90
N LEU A 36 10.03 -10.17 1.93
CA LEU A 36 9.23 -10.49 0.75
C LEU A 36 8.80 -9.21 -0.01
N MET A 37 8.28 -8.22 0.72
CA MET A 37 7.87 -6.95 0.11
C MET A 37 9.05 -6.16 -0.50
N LEU A 38 10.27 -6.33 0.00
CA LEU A 38 11.47 -5.67 -0.50
C LEU A 38 12.21 -6.45 -1.61
N GLY A 39 11.64 -7.56 -2.10
CA GLY A 39 12.30 -8.39 -3.13
C GLY A 39 13.25 -9.44 -2.56
N TYR A 40 13.03 -9.82 -1.30
CA TYR A 40 13.75 -10.87 -0.58
C TYR A 40 15.28 -10.66 -0.48
N PRO A 41 15.76 -9.49 -0.03
CA PRO A 41 17.17 -9.29 0.26
C PRO A 41 17.60 -10.20 1.44
N SER A 42 18.91 -10.47 1.55
CA SER A 42 19.42 -11.17 2.74
C SER A 42 19.13 -10.38 4.02
N ARG A 43 18.92 -11.10 5.14
CA ARG A 43 18.65 -10.50 6.46
C ARG A 43 19.71 -9.48 6.86
N SER A 44 20.99 -9.80 6.66
CA SER A 44 22.10 -8.88 6.96
C SER A 44 22.03 -7.59 6.13
N THR A 45 21.68 -7.69 4.85
CA THR A 45 21.50 -6.54 3.96
C THR A 45 20.34 -5.67 4.44
N TYR A 46 19.19 -6.28 4.73
CA TYR A 46 18.02 -5.59 5.28
C TYR A 46 18.33 -4.86 6.59
N HIS A 47 18.96 -5.53 7.55
CA HIS A 47 19.31 -4.92 8.84
C HIS A 47 20.31 -3.77 8.68
N ASN A 48 21.31 -3.91 7.80
CA ASN A 48 22.26 -2.84 7.51
C ASN A 48 21.55 -1.61 6.91
N TRP A 49 20.66 -1.82 5.93
CA TRP A 49 19.87 -0.72 5.36
C TRP A 49 18.96 -0.08 6.41
N ALA A 50 18.25 -0.88 7.22
CA ALA A 50 17.35 -0.37 8.25
C ALA A 50 18.09 0.45 9.31
N LYS A 51 19.29 -0.01 9.73
CA LYS A 51 20.16 0.74 10.64
C LYS A 51 20.56 2.08 10.02
N GLN A 52 21.13 2.06 8.82
CA GLN A 52 21.56 3.28 8.14
C GLN A 52 20.41 4.25 7.90
N ALA A 53 19.23 3.75 7.53
CA ALA A 53 18.05 4.59 7.32
C ALA A 53 17.65 5.34 8.59
N ARG A 54 17.63 4.66 9.75
CA ARG A 54 17.31 5.24 11.07
C ARG A 54 18.36 6.23 11.54
N GLU A 55 19.64 5.97 11.26
CA GLU A 55 20.77 6.87 11.58
C GLU A 55 20.95 8.01 10.57
N HIS A 56 19.99 8.19 9.64
CA HIS A 56 20.08 9.19 8.57
C HIS A 56 21.34 9.05 7.68
N GLY A 57 21.92 7.86 7.62
CA GLY A 57 23.04 7.49 6.75
C GLY A 57 22.64 7.38 5.27
N ALA A 58 23.65 7.30 4.41
CA ALA A 58 23.47 7.27 2.96
C ALA A 58 23.84 5.91 2.36
N PHE A 59 22.90 5.31 1.64
CA PHE A 59 23.07 4.09 0.84
C PHE A 59 22.25 4.22 -0.44
N THR A 60 22.44 3.28 -1.36
CA THR A 60 21.71 3.27 -2.65
C THR A 60 21.00 1.94 -2.81
N LEU A 61 19.67 1.99 -2.87
CA LEU A 61 18.82 0.88 -3.25
C LEU A 61 18.80 0.73 -4.77
N ASP A 62 18.57 -0.49 -5.23
CA ASP A 62 18.32 -0.75 -6.65
C ASP A 62 16.95 -0.21 -7.09
N VAL A 63 16.72 -0.24 -8.40
CA VAL A 63 15.46 0.26 -8.98
C VAL A 63 14.28 -0.61 -8.55
N ASP A 64 14.47 -1.93 -8.44
CA ASP A 64 13.43 -2.87 -8.04
C ASP A 64 12.94 -2.58 -6.61
N THR A 65 13.85 -2.50 -5.63
CA THR A 65 13.55 -2.19 -4.23
C THR A 65 12.85 -0.84 -4.11
N LEU A 66 13.32 0.19 -4.82
CA LEU A 66 12.67 1.50 -4.81
C LEU A 66 11.26 1.47 -5.42
N THR A 67 11.05 0.65 -6.45
CA THR A 67 9.74 0.50 -7.10
C THR A 67 8.76 -0.24 -6.18
N ARG A 68 9.23 -1.28 -5.48
CA ARG A 68 8.47 -1.99 -4.44
C ARG A 68 8.07 -1.06 -3.30
N ILE A 69 9.02 -0.31 -2.75
CA ILE A 69 8.74 0.69 -1.71
C ILE A 69 7.72 1.72 -2.24
N SER A 70 7.88 2.21 -3.47
CA SER A 70 6.90 3.12 -4.07
C SER A 70 5.49 2.53 -4.16
N ALA A 71 5.35 1.22 -4.39
CA ALA A 71 4.05 0.56 -4.40
C ALA A 71 3.44 0.52 -2.99
N VAL A 72 4.23 0.18 -1.97
CA VAL A 72 3.79 0.20 -0.55
C VAL A 72 3.32 1.59 -0.12
N LEU A 73 4.08 2.63 -0.46
CA LEU A 73 3.71 4.02 -0.17
C LEU A 73 2.40 4.40 -0.86
N GLY A 74 2.20 3.96 -2.10
CA GLY A 74 0.96 4.19 -2.84
C GLY A 74 -0.25 3.49 -2.20
N ILE A 75 -0.08 2.25 -1.73
CA ILE A 75 -1.12 1.51 -1.00
C ILE A 75 -1.50 2.27 0.28
N HIS A 76 -0.51 2.64 1.09
CA HIS A 76 -0.75 3.38 2.33
C HIS A 76 -1.44 4.72 2.08
N GLN A 77 -1.01 5.48 1.07
CA GLN A 77 -1.65 6.73 0.68
C GLN A 77 -3.11 6.52 0.27
N ALA A 78 -3.40 5.50 -0.55
CA ALA A 78 -4.76 5.23 -1.01
C ALA A 78 -5.68 4.82 0.14
N LEU A 79 -5.19 4.04 1.11
CA LEU A 79 -5.93 3.74 2.34
C LEU A 79 -6.24 5.01 3.13
N GLY A 80 -5.28 5.93 3.27
CA GLY A 80 -5.51 7.21 3.96
C GLY A 80 -6.53 8.13 3.28
N VAL A 81 -6.82 7.91 2.00
CA VAL A 81 -7.90 8.62 1.28
C VAL A 81 -9.25 7.93 1.49
N LEU A 82 -9.25 6.60 1.48
CA LEU A 82 -10.48 5.79 1.55
C LEU A 82 -11.04 5.65 2.96
N PHE A 83 -10.19 5.76 3.98
CA PHE A 83 -10.56 5.55 5.37
C PHE A 83 -10.28 6.80 6.20
N SER A 84 -11.26 7.21 7.00
CA SER A 84 -11.13 8.35 7.93
C SER A 84 -10.27 8.04 9.16
N ASP A 85 -10.06 6.75 9.46
CA ASP A 85 -9.20 6.25 10.54
C ASP A 85 -8.14 5.30 9.98
N GLU A 86 -6.88 5.54 10.35
CA GLU A 86 -5.74 4.73 9.91
C GLU A 86 -5.89 3.26 10.35
N ARG A 87 -6.44 3.02 11.55
CA ARG A 87 -6.64 1.65 12.04
C ARG A 87 -7.70 0.91 11.22
N ALA A 88 -8.74 1.60 10.75
CA ALA A 88 -9.74 1.02 9.86
C ALA A 88 -9.12 0.59 8.52
N GLY A 89 -8.23 1.39 7.94
CA GLY A 89 -7.49 1.02 6.72
C GLY A 89 -6.59 -0.20 6.92
N VAL A 90 -5.90 -0.29 8.06
CA VAL A 90 -5.08 -1.46 8.41
C VAL A 90 -5.96 -2.70 8.68
N ALA A 91 -7.11 -2.53 9.34
CA ALA A 91 -8.07 -3.61 9.54
C ALA A 91 -8.61 -4.14 8.21
N TRP A 92 -8.92 -3.26 7.26
CA TRP A 92 -9.34 -3.65 5.92
C TRP A 92 -8.28 -4.49 5.19
N LEU A 93 -6.99 -4.12 5.27
CA LEU A 93 -5.91 -4.91 4.68
C LEU A 93 -5.85 -6.35 5.23
N ARG A 94 -6.24 -6.54 6.49
CA ARG A 94 -6.13 -7.80 7.22
C ARG A 94 -7.41 -8.63 7.19
N ALA A 95 -8.53 -8.06 6.77
CA ALA A 95 -9.79 -8.74 6.68
C ALA A 95 -9.92 -9.50 5.33
N PRO A 96 -10.51 -10.70 5.30
CA PRO A 96 -10.93 -11.36 4.07
C PRO A 96 -11.70 -10.41 3.14
N HIS A 97 -11.37 -10.40 1.85
CA HIS A 97 -12.02 -9.52 0.88
C HIS A 97 -12.60 -10.30 -0.32
N GLN A 98 -13.86 -10.02 -0.66
CA GLN A 98 -14.62 -10.78 -1.65
C GLN A 98 -14.40 -10.36 -3.11
N ALA A 99 -13.75 -9.22 -3.34
CA ALA A 99 -13.38 -8.84 -4.71
C ALA A 99 -12.60 -9.98 -5.39
N PRO A 100 -12.92 -10.33 -6.66
CA PRO A 100 -12.38 -11.51 -7.33
C PRO A 100 -10.85 -11.61 -7.30
N VAL A 101 -10.17 -10.45 -7.33
CA VAL A 101 -8.71 -10.34 -7.30
C VAL A 101 -8.07 -10.86 -6.01
N PHE A 102 -8.80 -10.86 -4.90
CA PHE A 102 -8.32 -11.36 -3.61
C PHE A 102 -8.79 -12.79 -3.32
N GLY A 103 -9.78 -13.32 -4.05
CA GLY A 103 -10.25 -14.69 -3.90
C GLY A 103 -10.70 -15.04 -2.47
N GLY A 104 -11.24 -14.08 -1.72
CA GLY A 104 -11.63 -14.28 -0.32
C GLY A 104 -10.48 -14.14 0.68
N HIS A 105 -9.23 -13.94 0.24
CA HIS A 105 -8.10 -13.71 1.12
C HIS A 105 -7.99 -12.24 1.55
N PRO A 106 -7.29 -11.96 2.66
CA PRO A 106 -6.87 -10.60 3.00
C PRO A 106 -6.01 -9.98 1.90
N PRO A 107 -6.21 -8.69 1.54
CA PRO A 107 -5.32 -7.97 0.65
C PRO A 107 -3.84 -8.02 1.09
N LEU A 108 -3.60 -8.09 2.40
CA LEU A 108 -2.25 -8.21 2.96
C LEU A 108 -1.52 -9.49 2.54
N ASP A 109 -2.24 -10.60 2.33
CA ASP A 109 -1.63 -11.86 1.88
C ASP A 109 -1.08 -11.70 0.45
N ILE A 110 -1.78 -10.93 -0.39
CA ILE A 110 -1.35 -10.62 -1.75
C ILE A 110 -0.16 -9.65 -1.73
N VAL A 111 -0.19 -8.62 -0.87
CA VAL A 111 0.92 -7.68 -0.67
C VAL A 111 2.19 -8.39 -0.20
N THR A 112 2.06 -9.43 0.63
CA THR A 112 3.18 -10.10 1.29
C THR A 112 3.62 -11.39 0.62
N ASN A 113 3.12 -11.71 -0.57
CA ASN A 113 3.48 -12.92 -1.33
C ASN A 113 4.89 -12.87 -1.98
N GLY A 114 5.61 -11.74 -1.89
CA GLY A 114 6.96 -11.56 -2.43
C GLY A 114 7.03 -11.06 -3.87
N THR A 115 5.93 -11.10 -4.62
CA THR A 115 5.88 -10.67 -6.01
C THR A 115 5.67 -9.16 -6.12
N GLN A 116 6.29 -8.54 -7.13
CA GLN A 116 6.02 -7.14 -7.45
C GLN A 116 4.57 -6.96 -7.93
N ASP A 117 4.02 -7.97 -8.61
CA ASP A 117 2.65 -7.93 -9.10
C ASP A 117 1.62 -7.94 -7.96
N GLY A 118 1.85 -8.68 -6.87
CA GLY A 118 1.00 -8.67 -5.68
C GLY A 118 0.85 -7.26 -5.09
N LEU A 119 1.96 -6.54 -4.95
CA LEU A 119 1.96 -5.13 -4.55
C LEU A 119 1.17 -4.25 -5.53
N MET A 120 1.41 -4.41 -6.83
CA MET A 120 0.78 -3.57 -7.84
C MET A 120 -0.71 -3.85 -8.01
N THR A 121 -1.14 -5.09 -7.79
CA THR A 121 -2.53 -5.53 -7.82
C THR A 121 -3.34 -4.82 -6.75
N VAL A 122 -2.88 -4.86 -5.50
CA VAL A 122 -3.55 -4.20 -4.37
C VAL A 122 -3.53 -2.68 -4.54
N ARG A 123 -2.41 -2.11 -5.01
CA ARG A 123 -2.31 -0.68 -5.32
C ARG A 123 -3.33 -0.24 -6.36
N ARG A 124 -3.43 -0.94 -7.49
CA ARG A 124 -4.35 -0.61 -8.58
C ARG A 124 -5.80 -0.74 -8.14
N PHE A 125 -6.12 -1.76 -7.33
CA PHE A 125 -7.43 -1.92 -6.74
C PHE A 125 -7.83 -0.69 -5.92
N LEU A 126 -6.95 -0.25 -5.00
CA LEU A 126 -7.21 0.93 -4.16
C LEU A 126 -7.23 2.23 -4.96
N ASP A 127 -6.38 2.35 -6.00
CA ASP A 127 -6.40 3.49 -6.92
C ASP A 127 -7.73 3.59 -7.69
N GLY A 128 -8.33 2.46 -8.08
CA GLY A 128 -9.66 2.41 -8.67
C GLY A 128 -10.75 2.79 -7.66
N ALA A 129 -10.67 2.28 -6.43
CA ALA A 129 -11.61 2.58 -5.35
C ALA A 129 -11.67 4.07 -5.04
N ARG A 130 -10.51 4.73 -4.85
CA ARG A 130 -10.46 6.17 -4.56
C ARG A 130 -10.88 7.05 -5.75
N GLY A 131 -10.86 6.50 -6.96
CA GLY A 131 -11.39 7.13 -8.17
C GLY A 131 -12.88 6.92 -8.39
N GLY A 132 -13.59 6.25 -7.47
CA GLY A 132 -15.02 5.95 -7.58
C GLY A 132 -15.36 4.79 -8.54
N LEU A 133 -14.36 4.05 -9.01
CA LEU A 133 -14.56 2.97 -9.99
C LEU A 133 -14.89 1.62 -9.35
N TYR A 134 -14.42 1.39 -8.11
CA TYR A 134 -14.54 0.07 -7.47
C TYR A 134 -14.58 0.19 -5.94
N MET A 135 -15.77 0.32 -5.38
CA MET A 135 -16.02 -0.08 -4.00
C MET A 135 -17.25 -0.99 -4.01
N GLN A 136 -17.24 -2.07 -3.22
CA GLN A 136 -18.48 -2.82 -3.00
C GLN A 136 -19.54 -1.86 -2.46
N PRO A 137 -20.83 -2.07 -2.78
CA PRO A 137 -21.92 -1.30 -2.21
C PRO A 137 -21.67 -1.17 -0.70
N ASN A 138 -21.52 0.07 -0.22
CA ASN A 138 -21.49 0.31 1.21
C ASN A 138 -22.94 0.29 1.74
N MET A 139 -23.11 0.44 3.05
CA MET A 139 -24.44 0.46 3.67
C MET A 139 -25.37 1.54 3.07
N LEU A 140 -24.82 2.62 2.50
CA LEU A 140 -25.60 3.68 1.83
C LEU A 140 -26.07 3.23 0.45
N ASP A 141 -25.26 2.44 -0.25
CA ASP A 141 -25.61 1.86 -1.55
C ASP A 141 -26.65 0.74 -1.38
N GLU A 142 -26.58 -0.06 -0.31
CA GLU A 142 -27.58 -1.09 0.01
C GLU A 142 -28.91 -0.49 0.50
N ALA A 143 -28.85 0.62 1.24
CA ALA A 143 -30.02 1.33 1.73
C ALA A 143 -30.62 2.29 0.68
N PHE A 144 -30.09 2.32 -0.54
CA PHE A 144 -30.57 3.20 -1.59
C PHE A 144 -32.02 2.87 -1.96
N THR A 145 -32.90 3.85 -1.81
CA THR A 145 -34.25 3.84 -2.37
C THR A 145 -34.28 4.80 -3.57
N PRO A 146 -34.81 4.39 -4.74
CA PRO A 146 -35.02 5.30 -5.85
C PRO A 146 -35.79 6.55 -5.40
N TYR A 147 -35.37 7.72 -5.87
CA TYR A 147 -36.11 8.96 -5.61
C TYR A 147 -37.46 8.90 -6.32
N GLU A 148 -38.51 9.30 -5.62
CA GLU A 148 -39.85 9.45 -6.17
C GLU A 148 -40.08 10.91 -6.60
N ASP A 149 -41.07 11.14 -7.45
CA ASP A 149 -41.44 12.50 -7.90
C ASP A 149 -41.69 13.47 -6.72
N ALA A 150 -42.08 12.94 -5.56
CA ALA A 150 -42.33 13.71 -4.34
C ALA A 150 -41.04 14.24 -3.66
N ASP A 151 -39.88 13.68 -3.95
CA ASP A 151 -38.58 14.09 -3.38
C ASP A 151 -37.96 15.28 -4.11
N ILE A 152 -38.52 15.66 -5.27
CA ILE A 152 -38.00 16.74 -6.11
C ILE A 152 -38.58 18.08 -5.64
N VAL A 153 -37.83 18.79 -4.80
CA VAL A 153 -38.18 20.16 -4.35
C VAL A 153 -37.52 21.18 -5.26
N PHE A 154 -38.32 21.84 -6.10
CA PHE A 154 -37.87 23.03 -6.82
C PHE A 154 -37.98 24.26 -5.90
N ARG A 155 -36.85 24.97 -5.70
CA ARG A 155 -36.79 26.22 -4.95
C ARG A 155 -36.46 27.39 -5.85
#